data_AF-A0A965BL55-F1
#
_entry.id   AF-A0A965BL55-F1
#
_cell.length_a   1.000
_cell.length_b   1.000
_cell.length_c   1.000
_cell.angle_alpha   90.00
_cell.angle_beta   90.00
_cell.angle_gamma   90.00
#
_symmetry.space_group_name_H-M   'P 1'
#
loop_
_entity.id
_entity.type
_entity.pdbx_description
1 polymer ?
#
loop_
_entity_poly.entity_id
_entity_poly.type
_entity_poly.pdbx_seq_one_letter_code
_entity_poly.pdbx_strand_id
1 'polypeptide(L)'
;GDLSRLFPIVDPSGSDSASFDEVLELLYLGGRSLAHSILMMIPEAWENHETMPEKLKDFYRFHASLMEPWDGPACVTFTDGKQIGAVLDRNGLRPSRYWVTDDGLVVLASEVGVLDIPQEKVIRKGRLQPGRMFLVDIQSGRIIEDEEIKESLANNAPYGEWLHAGIVRLSELPAREHIIYPHSSVLRRQRAFGYTEEELRIIITPMAKSGIEPIGSMGTDTPIAALSAKPRLLFDYFSQLFAQVTNPPLDAIREELVTSLGGSIGPEHNLLDPGPASCRQISLAFPVIDNDELAKIINVNADNNHPGLSTYVIRGLFPISQGGQGLQERIEQIRAEVSEAISKGSRIIVLSDRDGDAENAPIPSLLLTSAVHHHLIREKTRTKVGLVVESGEVREVHHVALLIGYGAAAVNPYLAMESAEDLVLTGVITGITPEKAVKNLIKSLGKGVLKVMSKMGISTIASYTGAQVFEAIGLSQSLVNEYFVGTTSRLGGVNLEVIAQETIARHHIAYPPGGEVPGTKRLPSGGEYQWRRDGEPHLFDPETVFALQHATRSKRYDIFQRYTKRVDD
;
A
#
# COMPACT_ATOMS: atom_id res chain seq x y z
N GLY A 1 -30.50 7.45 18.54
CA GLY A 1 -31.56 6.53 18.07
C GLY A 1 -30.93 5.19 17.71
N ASP A 2 -31.66 4.30 17.06
CA ASP A 2 -31.08 3.06 16.53
C ASP A 2 -30.18 3.37 15.31
N LEU A 3 -28.87 3.15 15.47
CA LEU A 3 -27.86 3.34 14.42
C LEU A 3 -28.04 2.39 13.24
N SER A 4 -28.72 1.25 13.42
CA SER A 4 -28.92 0.25 12.37
C SER A 4 -29.62 0.82 11.13
N ARG A 5 -30.47 1.83 11.34
CA ARG A 5 -31.25 2.53 10.31
C ARG A 5 -30.42 3.43 9.41
N LEU A 6 -29.20 3.78 9.81
CA LEU A 6 -28.30 4.62 9.02
C LEU A 6 -27.48 3.79 8.03
N PHE A 7 -27.46 2.45 8.14
CA PHE A 7 -26.62 1.63 7.28
C PHE A 7 -27.29 1.31 5.93
N PRO A 8 -26.50 1.25 4.83
CA PRO A 8 -25.10 1.65 4.76
C PRO A 8 -24.93 3.17 4.86
N ILE A 9 -23.90 3.63 5.58
CA ILE A 9 -23.61 5.07 5.71
C ILE A 9 -23.21 5.65 4.36
N VAL A 10 -22.33 4.93 3.65
CA VAL A 10 -21.88 5.31 2.30
C VAL A 10 -22.72 4.56 1.28
N ASP A 11 -23.43 5.28 0.42
CA ASP A 11 -24.21 4.68 -0.67
C ASP A 11 -23.27 4.17 -1.78
N PRO A 12 -23.25 2.87 -2.11
CA PRO A 12 -22.41 2.33 -3.18
C PRO A 12 -22.69 2.91 -4.58
N SER A 13 -23.84 3.55 -4.78
CA SER A 13 -24.25 4.20 -6.03
C SER A 13 -23.95 5.71 -6.07
N GLY A 14 -23.55 6.29 -4.93
CA GLY A 14 -23.21 7.70 -4.79
C GLY A 14 -21.92 8.08 -5.51
N SER A 15 -21.73 9.37 -5.75
CA SER A 15 -20.42 9.89 -6.16
C SER A 15 -19.44 9.91 -4.99
N ASP A 16 -18.17 10.16 -5.30
CA ASP A 16 -17.13 10.46 -4.31
C ASP A 16 -17.52 11.60 -3.36
N SER A 17 -18.12 12.67 -3.91
CA SER A 17 -18.55 13.86 -3.18
C SER A 17 -19.76 13.56 -2.29
N ALA A 18 -20.67 12.68 -2.74
CA ALA A 18 -21.79 12.22 -1.93
C ALA A 18 -21.28 11.37 -0.76
N SER A 19 -20.34 10.45 -1.02
CA SER A 19 -19.71 9.61 0.01
C SER A 19 -19.00 10.46 1.07
N PHE A 20 -18.33 11.54 0.64
CA PHE A 20 -17.70 12.50 1.55
C PHE A 20 -18.74 13.22 2.42
N ASP A 21 -19.83 13.69 1.83
CA ASP A 21 -20.92 14.39 2.55
C ASP A 21 -21.60 13.47 3.58
N GLU A 22 -21.86 12.22 3.23
CA GLU A 22 -22.46 11.21 4.11
C GLU A 22 -21.60 10.95 5.36
N VAL A 23 -20.29 10.80 5.18
CA VAL A 23 -19.35 10.62 6.29
C VAL A 23 -19.20 11.90 7.10
N LEU A 24 -19.14 13.07 6.45
CA LEU A 24 -19.09 14.37 7.12
C LEU A 24 -20.32 14.59 8.01
N GLU A 25 -21.51 14.30 7.48
CA GLU A 25 -22.77 14.41 8.21
C GLU A 25 -22.79 13.47 9.41
N LEU A 26 -22.34 12.21 9.25
CA LEU A 26 -22.22 11.26 10.36
C LEU A 26 -21.31 11.82 11.49
N LEU A 27 -20.17 12.40 11.14
CA LEU A 27 -19.22 12.94 12.11
C LEU A 27 -19.77 14.18 12.83
N TYR A 28 -20.41 15.08 12.08
CA TYR A 28 -21.04 16.29 12.61
C TYR A 28 -22.23 15.96 13.53
N LEU A 29 -23.18 15.15 13.06
CA LEU A 29 -24.32 14.69 13.86
C LEU A 29 -23.89 13.78 15.02
N GLY A 30 -22.72 13.15 14.91
CA GLY A 30 -22.05 12.41 15.98
C GLY A 30 -21.51 13.29 17.11
N GLY A 31 -21.55 14.62 16.98
CA GLY A 31 -21.23 15.57 18.06
C GLY A 31 -19.96 16.39 17.86
N ARG A 32 -19.26 16.23 16.73
CA ARG A 32 -18.11 17.10 16.39
C ARG A 32 -18.58 18.42 15.80
N SER A 33 -17.77 19.47 15.97
CA SER A 33 -17.99 20.70 15.19
C SER A 33 -17.71 20.44 13.72
N LEU A 34 -18.35 21.21 12.84
CA LEU A 34 -18.17 21.05 11.40
C LEU A 34 -16.70 21.23 10.98
N ALA A 35 -16.01 22.22 11.55
CA ALA A 35 -14.59 22.45 11.32
C ALA A 35 -13.71 21.27 11.78
N HIS A 36 -14.05 20.63 12.90
CA HIS A 36 -13.34 19.44 13.38
C HIS A 36 -13.51 18.27 12.42
N SER A 37 -14.75 17.97 12.00
CA SER A 37 -15.03 16.88 11.06
C SER A 37 -14.29 17.07 9.74
N ILE A 38 -14.29 18.30 9.20
CA ILE A 38 -13.57 18.64 7.97
C ILE A 38 -12.05 18.45 8.13
N LEU A 39 -11.44 18.95 9.21
CA LEU A 39 -9.99 18.81 9.42
C LEU A 39 -9.57 17.37 9.75
N MET A 40 -10.51 16.52 10.19
CA MET A 40 -10.26 15.10 10.36
C MET A 40 -10.25 14.36 9.01
N MET A 41 -11.17 14.70 8.10
CA MET A 41 -11.28 14.07 6.78
C MET A 41 -10.25 14.63 5.78
N ILE A 42 -9.97 15.94 5.82
CA ILE A 42 -9.00 16.65 4.97
C ILE A 42 -7.95 17.30 5.87
N PRO A 43 -7.05 16.51 6.48
CA PRO A 43 -6.00 17.04 7.34
C PRO A 43 -4.93 17.78 6.53
N GLU A 44 -4.40 18.86 7.11
CA GLU A 44 -3.18 19.51 6.64
C GLU A 44 -2.00 18.52 6.64
N ALA A 45 -1.03 18.71 5.74
CA ALA A 45 0.21 17.94 5.78
C ALA A 45 1.01 18.31 7.05
N TRP A 46 1.08 17.38 8.01
CA TRP A 46 1.60 17.65 9.35
C TRP A 46 2.86 16.85 9.67
N GLU A 47 3.05 15.71 9.00
CA GLU A 47 4.08 14.71 9.31
C GLU A 47 5.50 15.27 9.12
N ASN A 48 5.72 16.00 8.04
CA ASN A 48 7.01 16.61 7.69
C ASN A 48 7.05 18.13 7.97
N HIS A 49 6.05 18.67 8.68
CA HIS A 49 5.94 20.11 8.91
C HIS A 49 6.77 20.55 10.14
N GLU A 50 8.04 20.90 9.94
CA GLU A 50 8.98 21.19 11.03
C GLU A 50 8.50 22.31 11.98
N THR A 51 7.92 23.38 11.45
CA THR A 51 7.55 24.59 12.23
C THR A 51 6.14 24.55 12.84
N MET A 52 5.39 23.46 12.68
CA MET A 52 4.03 23.36 13.22
C MET A 52 4.07 23.18 14.75
N PRO A 53 3.21 23.88 15.53
CA PRO A 53 3.16 23.72 16.99
C PRO A 53 2.87 22.27 17.40
N GLU A 54 3.54 21.77 18.44
CA GLU A 54 3.42 20.34 18.82
C GLU A 54 2.00 19.94 19.20
N LYS A 55 1.24 20.80 19.90
CA LYS A 55 -0.17 20.52 20.22
C LYS A 55 -1.03 20.27 18.97
N LEU A 56 -0.76 21.01 17.89
CA LEU A 56 -1.47 20.83 16.63
C LEU A 56 -1.00 19.55 15.91
N LYS A 57 0.30 19.23 15.97
CA LYS A 57 0.80 17.93 15.50
C LYS A 57 0.16 16.77 16.25
N ASP A 58 0.02 16.89 17.57
CA ASP A 58 -0.63 15.88 18.41
C ASP A 58 -2.11 15.72 18.07
N PHE A 59 -2.82 16.82 17.79
CA PHE A 59 -4.17 16.77 17.25
C PHE A 59 -4.22 15.94 15.97
N TYR A 60 -3.42 16.26 14.95
CA TYR A 60 -3.46 15.51 13.69
C TYR A 60 -3.00 14.06 13.85
N ARG A 61 -1.96 13.80 14.65
CA ARG A 61 -1.43 12.46 14.93
C ARG A 61 -2.46 11.56 15.61
N PHE A 62 -3.24 12.11 16.55
CA PHE A 62 -4.33 11.38 17.18
C PHE A 62 -5.43 11.02 16.17
N HIS A 63 -5.83 11.98 15.33
CA HIS A 63 -6.87 11.76 14.32
C HIS A 63 -6.43 10.81 13.20
N ALA A 64 -5.14 10.78 12.84
CA ALA A 64 -4.58 9.80 11.92
C ALA A 64 -4.65 8.35 12.45
N SER A 65 -4.85 8.16 13.76
CA SER A 65 -5.12 6.82 14.35
C SER A 65 -6.59 6.40 14.26
N LEU A 66 -7.48 7.32 13.87
CA LEU A 66 -8.93 7.12 13.82
C LEU A 66 -9.46 6.98 12.39
N MET A 67 -8.91 7.78 11.47
CA MET A 67 -9.40 7.88 10.10
C MET A 67 -8.24 8.27 9.18
N GLU A 68 -8.17 7.57 8.05
CA GLU A 68 -7.32 7.92 6.93
C GLU A 68 -7.79 9.20 6.21
N PRO A 69 -6.88 10.00 5.65
CA PRO A 69 -7.25 11.17 4.85
C PRO A 69 -8.07 10.78 3.62
N TRP A 70 -9.10 11.58 3.31
CA TRP A 70 -9.83 11.51 2.06
C TRP A 70 -9.12 12.37 1.02
N ASP A 71 -8.17 11.74 0.32
CA ASP A 71 -7.23 12.42 -0.56
C ASP A 71 -7.77 12.62 -1.98
N GLY A 72 -7.18 13.58 -2.69
CA GLY A 72 -7.55 13.95 -4.07
C GLY A 72 -7.77 15.45 -4.24
N PRO A 73 -7.81 15.95 -5.49
CA PRO A 73 -8.00 17.38 -5.75
C PRO A 73 -9.36 17.88 -5.26
N ALA A 74 -9.38 18.74 -4.25
CA ALA A 74 -10.63 19.17 -3.63
C ALA A 74 -10.62 20.66 -3.23
N CYS A 75 -11.75 21.32 -3.47
CA CYS A 75 -12.13 22.56 -2.82
C CYS A 75 -13.52 22.35 -2.25
N VAL A 76 -13.58 22.01 -0.96
CA VAL A 76 -14.83 21.66 -0.29
C VAL A 76 -15.39 22.89 0.38
N THR A 77 -16.59 23.30 -0.04
CA THR A 77 -17.39 24.31 0.64
C THR A 77 -18.47 23.63 1.48
N PHE A 78 -18.62 24.02 2.74
CA PHE A 78 -19.49 23.34 3.69
C PHE A 78 -20.27 24.34 4.55
N THR A 79 -21.43 23.93 5.04
CA THR A 79 -22.24 24.76 5.95
C THR A 79 -23.18 23.90 6.79
N ASP A 80 -23.45 24.35 8.01
CA ASP A 80 -24.52 23.84 8.88
C ASP A 80 -25.69 24.84 9.04
N GLY A 81 -25.72 25.88 8.20
CA GLY A 81 -26.67 26.99 8.26
C GLY A 81 -26.33 28.07 9.29
N LYS A 82 -25.34 27.85 10.18
CA LYS A 82 -24.84 28.87 11.13
C LYS A 82 -23.43 29.33 10.78
N GLN A 83 -22.62 28.40 10.29
CA GLN A 83 -21.28 28.64 9.79
C GLN A 83 -21.22 28.23 8.32
N ILE A 84 -20.42 28.94 7.55
CA ILE A 84 -20.09 28.59 6.17
C ILE A 84 -18.58 28.64 6.02
N GLY A 85 -17.99 27.61 5.42
CA GLY A 85 -16.56 27.52 5.29
C GLY A 85 -16.13 26.85 4.00
N ALA A 86 -14.83 26.90 3.78
CA ALA A 86 -14.18 26.24 2.68
C ALA A 86 -12.78 25.75 3.08
N VAL A 87 -12.38 24.59 2.56
CA VAL A 87 -11.03 24.05 2.71
C VAL A 87 -10.54 23.52 1.37
N LEU A 88 -9.24 23.59 1.15
CA LEU A 88 -8.59 22.92 0.03
C LEU A 88 -8.02 21.57 0.50
N ASP A 89 -7.82 20.67 -0.46
CA ASP A 89 -6.98 19.48 -0.23
C ASP A 89 -5.57 19.86 0.24
N ARG A 90 -4.84 18.88 0.78
CA ARG A 90 -3.49 19.09 1.33
C ARG A 90 -2.47 19.65 0.33
N ASN A 91 -2.70 19.46 -0.97
CA ASN A 91 -1.83 19.91 -2.04
C ASN A 91 -2.33 21.23 -2.65
N GLY A 92 -3.58 21.63 -2.37
CA GLY A 92 -4.24 22.82 -2.92
C GLY A 92 -4.40 22.76 -4.44
N LEU A 93 -4.83 21.62 -4.96
CA LEU A 93 -4.91 21.34 -6.40
C LEU A 93 -6.09 22.03 -7.09
N ARG A 94 -7.00 22.63 -6.32
CA ARG A 94 -8.15 23.39 -6.83
C ARG A 94 -8.04 24.88 -6.48
N PRO A 95 -8.40 25.79 -7.39
CA PRO A 95 -8.37 27.21 -7.11
C PRO A 95 -9.54 27.61 -6.21
N SER A 96 -9.29 28.51 -5.26
CA SER A 96 -10.32 29.14 -4.45
C SER A 96 -9.88 30.53 -4.01
N ARG A 97 -10.73 31.53 -4.28
CA ARG A 97 -10.49 32.96 -4.11
C ARG A 97 -11.64 33.57 -3.34
N TYR A 98 -11.35 34.50 -2.44
CA TYR A 98 -12.40 35.17 -1.66
C TYR A 98 -12.20 36.68 -1.58
N TRP A 99 -13.31 37.42 -1.61
CA TRP A 99 -13.39 38.87 -1.42
C TRP A 99 -14.29 39.19 -0.23
N VAL A 100 -13.94 40.23 0.52
CA VAL A 100 -14.74 40.76 1.63
C VAL A 100 -14.98 42.23 1.35
N THR A 101 -16.23 42.66 1.44
CA THR A 101 -16.64 44.06 1.26
C THR A 101 -16.83 44.78 2.59
N ASP A 102 -16.88 46.11 2.55
CA ASP A 102 -17.12 46.98 3.70
C ASP A 102 -18.53 46.82 4.31
N ASP A 103 -19.52 46.44 3.52
CA ASP A 103 -20.88 46.10 3.96
C ASP A 103 -21.02 44.65 4.48
N GLY A 104 -19.90 43.91 4.61
CA GLY A 104 -19.85 42.59 5.25
C GLY A 104 -20.19 41.41 4.33
N LEU A 105 -20.36 41.63 3.02
CA LEU A 105 -20.53 40.54 2.06
C LEU A 105 -19.19 39.80 1.87
N VAL A 106 -19.26 38.47 1.97
CA VAL A 106 -18.16 37.57 1.66
C VAL A 106 -18.51 36.78 0.41
N VAL A 107 -17.63 36.82 -0.59
CA VAL A 107 -17.77 36.04 -1.83
C VAL A 107 -16.59 35.11 -1.93
N LEU A 108 -16.86 33.81 -2.07
CA LEU A 108 -15.85 32.78 -2.34
C LEU A 108 -16.21 32.07 -3.64
N ALA A 109 -15.24 31.94 -4.54
CA ALA A 109 -15.42 31.27 -5.82
C ALA A 109 -14.11 30.64 -6.30
N SER A 110 -14.21 29.72 -7.26
CA SER A 110 -13.04 29.13 -7.92
C SER A 110 -12.22 30.15 -8.71
N GLU A 111 -12.89 31.21 -9.20
CA GLU A 111 -12.31 32.24 -10.04
C GLU A 111 -12.59 33.64 -9.51
N VAL A 112 -11.83 34.62 -10.00
CA VAL A 112 -12.05 36.04 -9.72
C VAL A 112 -12.95 36.66 -10.79
N GLY A 113 -13.77 37.64 -10.42
CA GLY A 113 -14.65 38.34 -11.37
C GLY A 113 -15.97 37.65 -11.69
N VAL A 114 -16.38 36.68 -10.87
CA VAL A 114 -17.68 36.00 -10.99
C VAL A 114 -18.88 36.90 -10.69
N LEU A 115 -18.66 37.99 -9.94
CA LEU A 115 -19.66 38.99 -9.60
C LEU A 115 -19.10 40.40 -9.87
N ASP A 116 -19.97 41.30 -10.34
CA ASP A 116 -19.64 42.71 -10.58
C ASP A 116 -19.72 43.50 -9.27
N ILE A 117 -18.59 43.55 -8.55
CA ILE A 117 -18.46 44.25 -7.27
C ILE A 117 -17.56 45.48 -7.44
N PRO A 118 -18.04 46.70 -7.10
CA PRO A 118 -17.23 47.92 -7.13
C PRO A 118 -15.97 47.77 -6.29
N GLN A 119 -14.82 48.13 -6.85
CA GLN A 119 -13.51 47.87 -6.23
C GLN A 119 -13.30 48.67 -4.94
N GLU A 120 -13.91 49.85 -4.85
CA GLU A 120 -13.92 50.73 -3.68
C GLU A 120 -14.59 50.11 -2.46
N LYS A 121 -15.49 49.14 -2.64
CA LYS A 121 -16.15 48.41 -1.55
C LYS A 121 -15.30 47.27 -1.00
N VAL A 122 -14.30 46.80 -1.73
CA VAL A 122 -13.56 45.58 -1.36
C VAL A 122 -12.46 45.91 -0.35
N ILE A 123 -12.60 45.41 0.88
CA ILE A 123 -11.65 45.65 1.99
C ILE A 123 -10.59 44.54 2.13
N ARG A 124 -10.89 43.31 1.68
CA ARG A 124 -9.94 42.18 1.71
C ARG A 124 -10.12 41.33 0.46
N LYS A 125 -9.00 40.90 -0.13
CA LYS A 125 -8.94 39.86 -1.16
C LYS A 125 -7.93 38.82 -0.75
N GLY A 126 -8.27 37.55 -0.95
CA GLY A 126 -7.37 36.45 -0.66
C GLY A 126 -7.60 35.24 -1.54
N ARG A 127 -6.82 34.21 -1.26
CA ARG A 127 -6.97 32.87 -1.81
C ARG A 127 -6.86 31.88 -0.66
N LEU A 128 -7.57 30.76 -0.75
CA LEU A 128 -7.31 29.65 0.14
C LEU A 128 -5.94 29.07 -0.17
N GLN A 129 -5.26 28.62 0.87
CA GLN A 129 -3.95 27.98 0.80
C GLN A 129 -4.10 26.51 1.21
N PRO A 130 -3.26 25.62 0.69
CA PRO A 130 -3.25 24.22 1.12
C PRO A 130 -3.19 24.13 2.65
N GLY A 131 -4.03 23.27 3.24
CA GLY A 131 -4.07 23.05 4.68
C GLY A 131 -4.73 24.16 5.52
N ARG A 132 -5.14 25.30 4.93
CA ARG A 132 -5.84 26.38 5.66
C ARG A 132 -7.34 26.33 5.44
N MET A 133 -8.10 26.53 6.52
CA MET A 133 -9.55 26.66 6.50
C MET A 133 -9.97 28.12 6.44
N PHE A 134 -10.93 28.43 5.58
CA PHE A 134 -11.66 29.69 5.58
C PHE A 134 -13.02 29.45 6.24
N LEU A 135 -13.35 30.15 7.32
CA LEU A 135 -14.60 29.96 8.06
C LEU A 135 -15.26 31.30 8.37
N VAL A 136 -16.54 31.42 8.04
CA VAL A 136 -17.39 32.56 8.38
C VAL A 136 -18.44 32.08 9.36
N ASP A 137 -18.50 32.73 10.50
CA ASP A 137 -19.54 32.49 11.50
C ASP A 137 -20.59 33.59 11.38
N ILE A 138 -21.77 33.20 10.89
CA ILE A 138 -22.87 34.12 10.58
C ILE A 138 -23.48 34.66 11.87
N GLN A 139 -23.45 33.89 12.96
CA GLN A 139 -24.04 34.29 14.23
C GLN A 139 -23.22 35.37 14.93
N SER A 140 -21.89 35.25 14.88
CA SER A 140 -20.96 36.24 15.41
C SER A 140 -20.62 37.36 14.41
N GLY A 141 -21.01 37.21 13.14
CA GLY A 141 -20.83 38.22 12.09
C GLY A 141 -19.38 38.46 11.73
N ARG A 142 -18.50 37.44 11.83
CA ARG A 142 -17.07 37.58 11.54
C ARG A 142 -16.49 36.36 10.84
N ILE A 143 -15.33 36.59 10.22
CA ILE A 143 -14.45 35.53 9.73
C ILE A 143 -13.63 35.02 10.93
N ILE A 144 -13.59 33.71 11.11
CA ILE A 144 -12.72 33.04 12.10
C ILE A 144 -11.43 32.70 11.37
N GLU A 145 -10.29 33.16 11.90
CA GLU A 145 -8.99 32.91 11.27
C GLU A 145 -8.55 31.45 11.52
N ASP A 146 -7.80 30.88 10.57
CA ASP A 146 -7.38 29.48 10.56
C ASP A 146 -6.63 29.08 11.85
N GLU A 147 -5.74 29.95 12.32
CA GLU A 147 -4.97 29.72 13.54
C GLU A 147 -5.88 29.63 14.78
N GLU A 148 -6.96 30.41 14.85
CA GLU A 148 -7.93 30.38 15.95
C GLU A 148 -8.70 29.04 15.98
N ILE A 149 -9.13 28.56 14.80
CA ILE A 149 -9.84 27.29 14.65
C ILE A 149 -8.94 26.14 15.13
N LYS A 150 -7.73 26.07 14.59
CA LYS A 150 -6.78 24.99 14.88
C LYS A 150 -6.29 25.02 16.32
N GLU A 151 -6.03 26.19 16.88
CA GLU A 151 -5.64 26.32 18.28
C GLU A 151 -6.77 25.88 19.22
N SER A 152 -8.02 26.26 18.95
CA SER A 152 -9.16 25.77 19.73
C SER A 152 -9.26 24.25 19.66
N LEU A 153 -9.21 23.67 18.46
CA LEU A 153 -9.35 22.22 18.28
C LEU A 153 -8.21 21.44 18.92
N ALA A 154 -6.97 21.91 18.79
CA ALA A 154 -5.79 21.29 19.40
C ALA A 154 -5.82 21.32 20.94
N ASN A 155 -6.57 22.26 21.53
CA ASN A 155 -6.75 22.38 22.98
C ASN A 155 -8.03 21.72 23.52
N ASN A 156 -8.89 21.14 22.65
CA ASN A 156 -10.15 20.51 23.09
C ASN A 156 -9.94 19.28 23.97
N ALA A 157 -8.81 18.60 23.84
CA ALA A 157 -8.45 17.43 24.62
C ALA A 157 -6.92 17.34 24.81
N PRO A 158 -6.43 16.61 25.83
CA PRO A 158 -5.00 16.44 26.06
C PRO A 158 -4.41 15.38 25.12
N TYR A 159 -4.45 15.63 23.80
CA TYR A 159 -4.02 14.66 22.79
C TYR A 159 -2.60 14.16 22.99
N GLY A 160 -1.66 15.03 23.38
CA GLY A 160 -0.28 14.63 23.67
C GLY A 160 -0.17 13.61 24.81
N GLU A 161 -0.99 13.73 25.85
CA GLU A 161 -1.03 12.75 26.95
C GLU A 161 -1.61 11.41 26.49
N TRP A 162 -2.67 11.46 25.67
CA TRP A 162 -3.28 10.26 25.10
C TRP A 162 -2.31 9.52 24.19
N LEU A 163 -1.61 10.24 23.31
CA LEU A 163 -0.59 9.70 22.42
C LEU A 163 0.57 9.09 23.20
N HIS A 164 1.07 9.78 24.24
CA HIS A 164 2.15 9.26 25.07
C HIS A 164 1.78 7.96 25.80
N ALA A 165 0.53 7.84 26.24
CA ALA A 165 0.05 6.65 26.94
C ALA A 165 -0.38 5.50 26.00
N GLY A 166 -0.79 5.82 24.77
CA GLY A 166 -1.40 4.87 23.84
C GLY A 166 -0.47 4.38 22.73
N ILE A 167 0.25 5.27 22.06
CA ILE A 167 1.07 4.92 20.90
C ILE A 167 2.36 4.27 21.36
N VAL A 168 2.66 3.10 20.80
CA VAL A 168 3.94 2.42 20.97
C VAL A 168 4.76 2.63 19.71
N ARG A 169 5.95 3.25 19.81
CA ARG A 169 6.83 3.36 18.65
C ARG A 169 7.59 2.05 18.48
N LEU A 170 7.59 1.49 17.28
CA LEU A 170 8.31 0.24 16.98
C LEU A 170 9.80 0.31 17.34
N SER A 171 10.42 1.48 17.18
CA SER A 171 11.82 1.73 17.54
C SER A 171 12.11 1.61 19.03
N GLU A 172 11.11 1.83 19.90
CA GLU A 172 11.24 1.80 21.36
C GLU A 172 11.05 0.40 21.95
N LEU A 173 10.54 -0.56 21.15
CA LEU A 173 10.38 -1.94 21.59
C LEU A 173 11.74 -2.64 21.76
N PRO A 174 11.86 -3.56 22.74
CA PRO A 174 13.11 -4.25 23.07
C PRO A 174 13.75 -4.91 21.83
N ALA A 175 15.06 -4.75 21.67
CA ALA A 175 15.79 -5.42 20.61
C ALA A 175 15.68 -6.95 20.73
N ARG A 176 15.67 -7.62 19.58
CA ARG A 176 15.63 -9.09 19.47
C ARG A 176 16.89 -9.57 18.77
N GLU A 177 17.22 -10.83 18.95
CA GLU A 177 18.39 -11.43 18.29
C GLU A 177 18.15 -11.54 16.79
N HIS A 178 19.09 -11.01 16.01
CA HIS A 178 19.09 -11.13 14.58
C HIS A 178 19.57 -12.53 14.16
N ILE A 179 18.77 -13.25 13.38
CA ILE A 179 19.06 -14.62 12.95
C ILE A 179 19.64 -14.60 11.54
N ILE A 180 20.90 -15.02 11.41
CA ILE A 180 21.58 -15.17 10.12
C ILE A 180 21.46 -16.61 9.65
N TYR A 181 20.90 -16.81 8.45
CA TYR A 181 20.78 -18.13 7.83
C TYR A 181 22.00 -18.45 6.93
N PRO A 182 22.42 -19.72 6.85
CA PRO A 182 23.50 -20.10 5.95
C PRO A 182 23.06 -19.99 4.49
N HIS A 183 24.02 -19.70 3.59
CA HIS A 183 23.81 -19.55 2.15
C HIS A 183 22.96 -20.70 1.54
N SER A 184 23.24 -21.95 1.91
CA SER A 184 22.49 -23.11 1.40
C SER A 184 21.01 -23.09 1.76
N SER A 185 20.65 -22.55 2.92
CA SER A 185 19.25 -22.38 3.36
C SER A 185 18.56 -21.27 2.57
N VAL A 186 19.23 -20.13 2.39
CA VAL A 186 18.73 -19.00 1.59
C VAL A 186 18.49 -19.44 0.16
N LEU A 187 19.48 -20.11 -0.47
CA LEU A 187 19.38 -20.61 -1.84
C LEU A 187 18.22 -21.59 -2.04
N ARG A 188 17.99 -22.50 -1.09
CA ARG A 188 16.86 -23.44 -1.16
C ARG A 188 15.52 -22.72 -1.10
N ARG A 189 15.37 -21.74 -0.21
CA ARG A 189 14.16 -20.92 -0.11
C ARG A 189 13.95 -20.05 -1.34
N GLN A 190 14.99 -19.41 -1.85
CA GLN A 190 14.97 -18.67 -3.12
C GLN A 190 14.40 -19.53 -4.26
N ARG A 191 14.84 -20.80 -4.37
CA ARG A 191 14.28 -21.74 -5.36
C ARG A 191 12.79 -22.02 -5.14
N ALA A 192 12.37 -22.22 -3.90
CA ALA A 192 10.97 -22.52 -3.58
C ALA A 192 10.05 -21.35 -3.93
N PHE A 193 10.52 -20.12 -3.76
CA PHE A 193 9.81 -18.87 -4.10
C PHE A 193 10.08 -18.39 -5.54
N GLY A 194 10.78 -19.18 -6.37
CA GLY A 194 11.01 -18.90 -7.77
C GLY A 194 11.96 -17.73 -8.09
N TYR A 195 12.89 -17.40 -7.19
CA TYR A 195 13.95 -16.43 -7.48
C TYR A 195 14.87 -16.95 -8.59
N THR A 196 15.36 -16.01 -9.39
CA THR A 196 16.29 -16.25 -10.49
C THR A 196 17.60 -15.48 -10.30
N GLU A 197 18.65 -15.91 -10.99
CA GLU A 197 19.92 -15.16 -11.03
C GLU A 197 19.72 -13.77 -11.63
N GLU A 198 18.78 -13.62 -12.57
CA GLU A 198 18.43 -12.34 -13.18
C GLU A 198 17.83 -11.36 -12.16
N GLU A 199 16.84 -11.78 -11.39
CA GLU A 199 16.22 -10.94 -10.35
C GLU A 199 17.24 -10.56 -9.27
N LEU A 200 18.08 -11.50 -8.81
CA LEU A 200 19.11 -11.15 -7.84
C LEU A 200 20.08 -10.09 -8.38
N ARG A 201 20.46 -10.20 -9.66
CA ARG A 201 21.44 -9.30 -10.28
C ARG A 201 20.86 -7.95 -10.69
N ILE A 202 19.65 -7.92 -11.26
CA ILE A 202 19.03 -6.72 -11.85
C ILE A 202 18.12 -6.02 -10.85
N ILE A 203 17.51 -6.75 -9.91
CA ILE A 203 16.55 -6.21 -8.95
C ILE A 203 17.17 -6.05 -7.56
N ILE A 204 17.53 -7.15 -6.89
CA ILE A 204 17.98 -7.10 -5.49
C ILE A 204 19.32 -6.37 -5.35
N THR A 205 20.30 -6.71 -6.19
CA THR A 205 21.67 -6.15 -6.08
C THR A 205 21.69 -4.62 -6.18
N PRO A 206 21.04 -3.96 -7.16
CA PRO A 206 20.99 -2.51 -7.23
C PRO A 206 20.29 -1.90 -6.02
N MET A 207 19.13 -2.42 -5.61
CA MET A 207 18.39 -1.90 -4.45
C MET A 207 19.21 -2.00 -3.15
N ALA A 208 19.86 -3.14 -2.91
CA ALA A 208 20.72 -3.34 -1.76
C ALA A 208 21.97 -2.43 -1.78
N LYS A 209 22.54 -2.17 -2.96
CA LYS A 209 23.76 -1.36 -3.09
C LYS A 209 23.49 0.14 -2.97
N SER A 210 22.52 0.67 -3.71
CA SER A 210 22.28 2.11 -3.83
C SER A 210 21.10 2.62 -3.00
N GLY A 211 20.19 1.74 -2.57
CA GLY A 211 18.94 2.13 -1.91
C GLY A 211 17.95 2.81 -2.83
N ILE A 212 18.05 2.55 -4.15
CA ILE A 212 17.19 3.09 -5.20
C ILE A 212 16.74 1.92 -6.08
N GLU A 213 15.50 1.98 -6.54
CA GLU A 213 14.91 1.01 -7.46
C GLU A 213 15.75 0.93 -8.75
N PRO A 214 15.95 -0.29 -9.30
CA PRO A 214 16.67 -0.46 -10.55
C PRO A 214 15.97 0.28 -11.70
N ILE A 215 16.77 0.89 -12.58
CA ILE A 215 16.29 1.54 -13.79
C ILE A 215 16.55 0.60 -14.98
N GLY A 216 15.49 0.31 -15.74
CA GLY A 216 15.54 -0.40 -17.01
C GLY A 216 15.25 0.52 -18.20
N SER A 217 15.22 -0.05 -19.39
CA SER A 217 14.87 0.64 -20.65
C SER A 217 14.23 -0.35 -21.63
N MET A 218 13.58 0.17 -22.69
CA MET A 218 12.71 -0.56 -23.61
C MET A 218 11.36 -0.96 -22.98
N GLY A 219 10.42 -1.41 -23.80
CA GLY A 219 9.13 -1.92 -23.33
C GLY A 219 9.24 -3.39 -22.89
N THR A 220 8.24 -3.87 -22.16
CA THR A 220 8.05 -5.31 -21.95
C THR A 220 7.54 -5.93 -23.25
N ASP A 221 8.25 -6.95 -23.73
CA ASP A 221 7.94 -7.70 -24.94
C ASP A 221 7.82 -9.21 -24.67
N THR A 222 7.69 -9.57 -23.39
CA THR A 222 7.32 -10.90 -22.91
C THR A 222 5.79 -11.06 -22.92
N PRO A 223 5.26 -12.29 -22.95
CA PRO A 223 3.82 -12.54 -22.80
C PRO A 223 3.31 -11.98 -21.47
N ILE A 224 2.07 -11.48 -21.48
CA ILE A 224 1.35 -11.22 -20.23
C ILE A 224 1.25 -12.51 -19.41
N ALA A 225 1.17 -12.41 -18.09
CA ALA A 225 1.26 -13.56 -17.19
C ALA A 225 0.33 -14.72 -17.57
N ALA A 226 -0.92 -14.41 -17.91
CA ALA A 226 -1.92 -15.41 -18.29
C ALA A 226 -1.66 -16.14 -19.62
N LEU A 227 -0.73 -15.66 -20.45
CA LEU A 227 -0.30 -16.29 -21.70
C LEU A 227 1.11 -16.89 -21.60
N SER A 228 1.80 -16.72 -20.47
CA SER A 228 3.12 -17.27 -20.25
C SER A 228 3.04 -18.79 -20.15
N ALA A 229 4.03 -19.48 -20.74
CA ALA A 229 4.20 -20.92 -20.57
C ALA A 229 4.96 -21.27 -19.29
N LYS A 230 5.52 -20.27 -18.58
CA LYS A 230 6.27 -20.44 -17.34
C LYS A 230 5.42 -20.05 -16.13
N PRO A 231 5.63 -20.69 -14.96
CA PRO A 231 4.90 -20.34 -13.75
C PRO A 231 5.13 -18.89 -13.33
N ARG A 232 4.07 -18.08 -13.29
CA ARG A 232 4.12 -16.67 -12.89
C ARG A 232 3.75 -16.44 -11.44
N LEU A 233 4.25 -15.37 -10.86
CA LEU A 233 3.80 -14.94 -9.53
C LEU A 233 2.40 -14.34 -9.66
N LEU A 234 1.59 -14.47 -8.61
CA LEU A 234 0.25 -13.88 -8.61
C LEU A 234 0.28 -12.36 -8.79
N PHE A 235 1.36 -11.70 -8.35
CA PHE A 235 1.58 -10.27 -8.55
C PHE A 235 1.56 -9.87 -10.03
N ASP A 236 2.07 -10.73 -10.94
CA ASP A 236 2.20 -10.42 -12.38
C ASP A 236 0.85 -10.32 -13.10
N TYR A 237 -0.23 -10.80 -12.49
CA TYR A 237 -1.59 -10.71 -13.03
C TYR A 237 -2.25 -9.36 -12.75
N PHE A 238 -1.59 -8.45 -12.03
CA PHE A 238 -2.13 -7.14 -11.69
C PHE A 238 -1.32 -6.03 -12.37
N SER A 239 -2.02 -5.02 -12.88
CA SER A 239 -1.44 -3.81 -13.43
C SER A 239 -1.78 -2.62 -12.55
N GLN A 240 -0.79 -1.75 -12.30
CA GLN A 240 -0.98 -0.51 -11.54
C GLN A 240 -1.85 0.46 -12.34
N LEU A 241 -2.93 0.96 -11.73
CA LEU A 241 -3.67 2.08 -12.30
C LEU A 241 -2.89 3.39 -12.12
N PHE A 242 -3.11 4.35 -13.00
CA PHE A 242 -2.51 5.68 -12.92
C PHE A 242 -3.48 6.74 -13.45
N ALA A 243 -3.37 7.95 -12.91
CA ALA A 243 -4.21 9.07 -13.29
C ALA A 243 -3.67 9.73 -14.58
N GLN A 244 -4.58 10.14 -15.47
CA GLN A 244 -4.22 10.78 -16.75
C GLN A 244 -4.90 12.14 -16.99
N VAL A 245 -6.14 12.32 -16.50
CA VAL A 245 -6.94 13.53 -16.78
C VAL A 245 -7.75 13.99 -15.58
N THR A 246 -8.44 13.07 -14.91
CA THR A 246 -9.39 13.35 -13.81
C THR A 246 -8.72 14.00 -12.59
N ASN A 247 -7.51 13.55 -12.28
CA ASN A 247 -6.68 14.01 -11.18
C ASN A 247 -5.21 14.00 -11.65
N PRO A 248 -4.39 14.98 -11.24
CA PRO A 248 -2.98 14.99 -11.58
C PRO A 248 -2.21 13.99 -10.70
N PRO A 249 -1.17 13.32 -11.23
CA PRO A 249 -0.20 12.61 -10.40
C PRO A 249 0.64 13.60 -9.57
N LEU A 250 1.20 13.10 -8.48
CA LEU A 250 2.05 13.85 -7.55
C LEU A 250 3.54 13.60 -7.85
N ASP A 251 4.39 14.62 -7.70
CA ASP A 251 5.84 14.47 -7.72
C ASP A 251 6.36 14.04 -6.33
N ALA A 252 6.50 12.72 -6.15
CA ALA A 252 6.96 12.10 -4.90
C ALA A 252 8.35 12.58 -4.40
N ILE A 253 9.14 13.28 -5.22
CA ILE A 253 10.47 13.78 -4.86
C ILE A 253 10.40 15.27 -4.50
N ARG A 254 9.77 16.09 -5.35
CA ARG A 254 9.71 17.54 -5.13
C ARG A 254 8.67 17.95 -4.12
N GLU A 255 7.63 17.13 -3.95
CA GLU A 255 6.50 17.37 -3.06
C GLU A 255 6.53 16.39 -1.87
N GLU A 256 7.72 15.98 -1.42
CA GLU A 256 7.89 15.02 -0.30
C GLU A 256 7.22 15.52 1.00
N LEU A 257 7.14 16.84 1.22
CA LEU A 257 6.51 17.45 2.40
C LEU A 257 5.04 17.06 2.58
N VAL A 258 4.30 16.87 1.50
CA VAL A 258 2.88 16.49 1.53
C VAL A 258 2.67 14.98 1.54
N THR A 259 3.74 14.19 1.46
CA THR A 259 3.68 12.72 1.44
C THR A 259 3.96 12.09 2.79
N SER A 260 3.35 10.93 3.05
CA SER A 260 3.63 10.13 4.24
C SER A 260 3.64 8.64 3.95
N LEU A 261 4.76 8.01 4.31
CA LEU A 261 4.94 6.55 4.35
C LEU A 261 4.74 5.97 5.75
N GLY A 262 4.47 6.83 6.75
CA GLY A 262 4.19 6.40 8.11
C GLY A 262 2.75 5.90 8.23
N GLY A 263 2.53 4.94 9.12
CA GLY A 263 1.22 4.37 9.40
C GLY A 263 1.14 3.82 10.82
N SER A 264 0.08 3.07 11.11
CA SER A 264 -0.10 2.39 12.38
C SER A 264 -0.60 0.96 12.20
N ILE A 265 -0.23 0.10 13.15
CA ILE A 265 -0.73 -1.27 13.24
C ILE A 265 -1.48 -1.41 14.56
N GLY A 266 -2.74 -1.81 14.49
CA GLY A 266 -3.51 -2.18 15.67
C GLY A 266 -5.00 -2.06 15.46
N PRO A 267 -5.78 -2.15 16.53
CA PRO A 267 -7.22 -1.95 16.47
C PRO A 267 -7.53 -0.46 16.29
N GLU A 268 -8.52 -0.19 15.47
CA GLU A 268 -9.24 1.07 15.42
C GLU A 268 -10.40 1.02 16.42
N HIS A 269 -10.61 2.13 17.13
CA HIS A 269 -11.69 2.27 18.10
C HIS A 269 -12.91 2.98 17.50
N ASN A 270 -13.93 3.21 18.31
CA ASN A 270 -15.13 3.90 17.88
C ASN A 270 -14.79 5.30 17.34
N LEU A 271 -15.04 5.50 16.05
CA LEU A 271 -14.84 6.78 15.37
C LEU A 271 -15.68 7.90 16.00
N LEU A 272 -16.89 7.62 16.50
CA LEU A 272 -17.79 8.64 17.03
C LEU A 272 -17.50 9.02 18.48
N ASP A 273 -16.84 8.14 19.25
CA ASP A 273 -16.54 8.32 20.67
C ASP A 273 -15.03 8.12 20.92
N PRO A 274 -14.20 9.10 20.54
CA PRO A 274 -12.75 8.97 20.64
C PRO A 274 -12.28 9.18 22.09
N GLY A 275 -11.21 8.46 22.47
CA GLY A 275 -10.55 8.66 23.75
C GLY A 275 -9.12 8.14 23.77
N PRO A 276 -8.47 8.07 24.95
CA PRO A 276 -7.09 7.60 25.06
C PRO A 276 -6.86 6.18 24.52
N ALA A 277 -7.90 5.35 24.51
CA ALA A 277 -7.81 4.00 23.95
C ALA A 277 -7.67 4.01 22.42
N SER A 278 -8.13 5.06 21.75
CA SER A 278 -8.21 5.11 20.29
C SER A 278 -6.87 5.13 19.57
N CYS A 279 -5.81 5.55 20.25
CA CYS A 279 -4.45 5.56 19.71
C CYS A 279 -3.58 4.42 20.27
N ARG A 280 -4.18 3.34 20.81
CA ARG A 280 -3.46 2.15 21.28
C ARG A 280 -3.00 1.28 20.10
N GLN A 281 -2.03 1.78 19.36
CA GLN A 281 -1.51 1.19 18.14
C GLN A 281 0.03 1.25 18.13
N ILE A 282 0.65 0.41 17.31
CA ILE A 282 2.08 0.50 17.02
C ILE A 282 2.27 1.50 15.88
N SER A 283 3.02 2.57 16.13
CA SER A 283 3.38 3.52 15.08
C SER A 283 4.55 2.99 14.26
N LEU A 284 4.38 3.06 12.94
CA LEU A 284 5.38 2.72 11.94
C LEU A 284 5.84 3.99 11.20
N ALA A 285 7.15 4.14 11.07
CA ALA A 285 7.73 5.19 10.23
C ALA A 285 7.71 4.81 8.74
N PHE A 286 7.59 3.52 8.43
CA PHE A 286 7.78 2.98 7.10
C PHE A 286 6.96 1.69 6.93
N PRO A 287 6.41 1.39 5.75
CA PRO A 287 5.55 0.22 5.55
C PRO A 287 6.33 -1.08 5.34
N VAL A 288 7.63 -0.97 5.02
CA VAL A 288 8.51 -2.11 4.86
C VAL A 288 9.35 -2.23 6.12
N ILE A 289 9.25 -3.36 6.81
CA ILE A 289 9.91 -3.60 8.10
C ILE A 289 10.94 -4.72 7.98
N ASP A 290 12.00 -4.64 8.78
CA ASP A 290 13.02 -5.69 8.84
C ASP A 290 12.61 -6.88 9.73
N ASN A 291 13.44 -7.94 9.75
CA ASN A 291 13.16 -9.15 10.52
C ASN A 291 13.18 -8.90 12.04
N ASP A 292 14.00 -7.96 12.50
CA ASP A 292 14.15 -7.64 13.92
C ASP A 292 12.93 -6.84 14.41
N GLU A 293 12.45 -5.92 13.57
CA GLU A 293 11.20 -5.20 13.70
C GLU A 293 9.98 -6.12 13.71
N LEU A 294 9.91 -7.09 12.81
CA LEU A 294 8.86 -8.10 12.84
C LEU A 294 8.91 -8.91 14.15
N ALA A 295 10.09 -9.33 14.58
CA ALA A 295 10.27 -10.07 15.84
C ALA A 295 9.81 -9.24 17.06
N LYS A 296 9.99 -7.91 17.05
CA LYS A 296 9.42 -6.99 18.05
C LYS A 296 7.90 -7.00 18.04
N ILE A 297 7.27 -6.95 16.87
CA ILE A 297 5.80 -6.97 16.73
C ILE A 297 5.22 -8.32 17.22
N ILE A 298 5.84 -9.44 16.84
CA ILE A 298 5.39 -10.77 17.27
C ILE A 298 5.43 -10.89 18.80
N ASN A 299 6.47 -10.34 19.43
CA ASN A 299 6.69 -10.44 20.87
C ASN A 299 6.31 -9.18 21.65
N VAL A 300 5.48 -8.29 21.07
CA VAL A 300 5.16 -6.98 21.66
C VAL A 300 4.49 -7.11 23.03
N ASN A 301 3.71 -8.17 23.24
CA ASN A 301 3.03 -8.46 24.50
C ASN A 301 3.65 -9.64 25.27
N ALA A 302 4.91 -10.01 25.00
CA ALA A 302 5.55 -11.14 25.67
C ALA A 302 5.64 -10.94 27.20
N ASP A 303 5.88 -9.70 27.65
CA ASP A 303 5.99 -9.35 29.07
C ASP A 303 4.65 -8.94 29.71
N ASN A 304 3.52 -9.12 29.01
CA ASN A 304 2.17 -8.67 29.40
C ASN A 304 2.00 -7.14 29.59
N ASN A 305 2.94 -6.33 29.11
CA ASN A 305 2.89 -4.87 29.22
C ASN A 305 1.94 -4.22 28.20
N HIS A 306 1.59 -4.91 27.11
CA HIS A 306 0.80 -4.37 26.00
C HIS A 306 -0.37 -5.32 25.62
N PRO A 307 -1.30 -5.62 26.53
CA PRO A 307 -2.35 -6.62 26.29
C PRO A 307 -3.26 -6.25 25.11
N GLY A 308 -3.40 -4.96 24.81
CA GLY A 308 -4.14 -4.45 23.66
C GLY A 308 -3.46 -4.63 22.30
N LEU A 309 -2.24 -5.16 22.25
CA LEU A 309 -1.44 -5.34 21.03
C LEU A 309 -1.03 -6.80 20.81
N SER A 310 -1.74 -7.76 21.41
CA SER A 310 -1.35 -9.17 21.28
C SER A 310 -1.38 -9.64 19.82
N THR A 311 -0.34 -10.38 19.44
CA THR A 311 -0.09 -10.82 18.06
C THR A 311 -0.42 -12.30 17.90
N TYR A 312 -0.99 -12.68 16.76
CA TYR A 312 -1.16 -14.06 16.33
C TYR A 312 -0.50 -14.29 14.98
N VAL A 313 0.34 -15.31 14.87
CA VAL A 313 1.06 -15.65 13.64
C VAL A 313 0.34 -16.79 12.94
N ILE A 314 -0.16 -16.53 11.73
CA ILE A 314 -0.82 -17.48 10.86
C ILE A 314 0.23 -18.14 9.97
N ARG A 315 0.19 -19.47 9.91
CA ARG A 315 1.01 -20.26 8.99
C ARG A 315 0.30 -20.43 7.64
N GLY A 316 0.69 -19.65 6.64
CA GLY A 316 0.17 -19.64 5.28
C GLY A 316 0.77 -20.72 4.39
N LEU A 317 0.69 -21.98 4.78
CA LEU A 317 1.22 -23.12 4.02
C LEU A 317 0.10 -24.11 3.68
N PHE A 318 0.10 -24.66 2.45
CA PHE A 318 -0.88 -25.65 1.99
C PHE A 318 -0.21 -26.94 1.47
N PRO A 319 -0.86 -28.10 1.63
CA PRO A 319 -0.29 -29.38 1.21
C PRO A 319 -0.29 -29.51 -0.33
N ILE A 320 0.88 -29.74 -0.91
CA ILE A 320 1.05 -29.82 -2.38
C ILE A 320 0.30 -31.00 -3.00
N SER A 321 0.07 -32.07 -2.23
CA SER A 321 -0.61 -33.28 -2.68
C SER A 321 -2.09 -33.08 -2.99
N GLN A 322 -2.67 -31.96 -2.54
CA GLN A 322 -4.10 -31.65 -2.68
C GLN A 322 -4.39 -30.56 -3.73
N GLY A 323 -3.37 -30.03 -4.42
CA GLY A 323 -3.55 -29.07 -5.51
C GLY A 323 -4.34 -27.81 -5.11
N GLY A 324 -5.15 -27.29 -6.03
CA GLY A 324 -5.98 -26.10 -5.79
C GLY A 324 -7.07 -26.31 -4.74
N GLN A 325 -7.56 -27.54 -4.58
CA GLN A 325 -8.52 -27.86 -3.52
C GLN A 325 -7.87 -27.69 -2.14
N GLY A 326 -6.66 -28.22 -1.93
CA GLY A 326 -5.93 -28.05 -0.66
C GLY A 326 -5.60 -26.59 -0.36
N LEU A 327 -5.27 -25.82 -1.40
CA LEU A 327 -5.10 -24.37 -1.27
C LEU A 327 -6.40 -23.69 -0.80
N GLN A 328 -7.53 -24.01 -1.42
CA GLN A 328 -8.83 -23.47 -1.04
C GLN A 328 -9.21 -23.82 0.40
N GLU A 329 -9.10 -25.10 0.77
CA GLU A 329 -9.43 -25.60 2.10
C GLU A 329 -8.55 -24.94 3.17
N ARG A 330 -7.25 -24.78 2.90
CA ARG A 330 -6.36 -24.10 3.84
C ARG A 330 -6.73 -22.63 4.02
N ILE A 331 -7.10 -21.91 2.95
CA ILE A 331 -7.54 -20.51 3.06
C ILE A 331 -8.78 -20.42 3.95
N GLU A 332 -9.73 -21.34 3.81
CA GLU A 332 -10.94 -21.34 4.65
C GLU A 332 -10.62 -21.65 6.13
N GLN A 333 -9.70 -22.57 6.38
CA GLN A 333 -9.19 -22.81 7.73
C GLN A 333 -8.52 -21.57 8.32
N ILE A 334 -7.71 -20.86 7.53
CA ILE A 334 -7.05 -19.62 7.96
C ILE A 334 -8.08 -18.54 8.30
N ARG A 335 -9.14 -18.39 7.50
CA ARG A 335 -10.21 -17.43 7.79
C ARG A 335 -10.83 -17.71 9.17
N ALA A 336 -11.16 -18.95 9.47
CA ALA A 336 -11.68 -19.36 10.77
C ALA A 336 -10.66 -19.15 11.91
N GLU A 337 -9.39 -19.53 11.69
CA GLU A 337 -8.27 -19.38 12.63
C GLU A 337 -8.07 -17.90 13.01
N VAL A 338 -8.13 -16.99 12.04
CA VAL A 338 -8.04 -15.55 12.27
C VAL A 338 -9.24 -15.04 13.06
N SER A 339 -10.47 -15.40 12.71
CA SER A 339 -11.67 -14.99 13.44
C SER A 339 -11.62 -15.47 14.90
N GLU A 340 -11.15 -16.70 15.13
CA GLU A 340 -10.95 -17.25 16.47
C GLU A 340 -9.86 -16.47 17.23
N ALA A 341 -8.71 -16.18 16.62
CA ALA A 341 -7.65 -15.39 17.24
C ALA A 341 -8.15 -14.00 17.68
N ILE A 342 -8.93 -13.33 16.84
CA ILE A 342 -9.53 -12.02 17.16
C ILE A 342 -10.47 -12.13 18.37
N SER A 343 -11.29 -13.18 18.41
CA SER A 343 -12.21 -13.45 19.52
C SER A 343 -11.46 -13.69 20.84
N LYS A 344 -10.27 -14.31 20.78
CA LYS A 344 -9.38 -14.57 21.91
C LYS A 344 -8.58 -13.35 22.37
N GLY A 345 -8.67 -12.23 21.65
CA GLY A 345 -8.04 -10.97 22.04
C GLY A 345 -6.86 -10.53 21.17
N SER A 346 -6.50 -11.27 20.12
CA SER A 346 -5.46 -10.85 19.17
C SER A 346 -5.88 -9.58 18.43
N ARG A 347 -4.95 -8.62 18.33
CA ARG A 347 -5.14 -7.31 17.68
C ARG A 347 -4.15 -7.07 16.54
N ILE A 348 -3.18 -7.96 16.38
CA ILE A 348 -2.26 -7.98 15.25
C ILE A 348 -2.23 -9.40 14.70
N ILE A 349 -2.43 -9.53 13.39
CA ILE A 349 -2.36 -10.81 12.68
C ILE A 349 -1.16 -10.74 11.73
N VAL A 350 -0.19 -11.63 11.94
CA VAL A 350 0.95 -11.81 11.04
C VAL A 350 0.63 -12.95 10.10
N LEU A 351 0.52 -12.66 8.80
CA LEU A 351 0.33 -13.64 7.74
C LEU A 351 1.71 -14.05 7.23
N SER A 352 2.15 -15.25 7.56
CA SER A 352 3.49 -15.75 7.24
C SER A 352 3.47 -16.88 6.23
N ASP A 353 4.26 -16.76 5.17
CA ASP A 353 4.54 -17.85 4.21
C ASP A 353 5.85 -18.61 4.52
N ARG A 354 6.44 -18.36 5.70
CA ARG A 354 7.69 -19.00 6.16
C ARG A 354 7.48 -20.50 6.42
N ASP A 355 8.60 -21.22 6.48
CA ASP A 355 8.69 -22.62 6.88
C ASP A 355 8.04 -23.64 5.93
N GLY A 356 7.97 -23.31 4.63
CA GLY A 356 7.65 -24.28 3.58
C GLY A 356 8.66 -25.43 3.52
N ASP A 357 8.16 -26.66 3.47
CA ASP A 357 8.93 -27.91 3.47
C ASP A 357 8.63 -28.75 2.22
N ALA A 358 9.05 -30.01 2.17
CA ALA A 358 8.85 -30.86 1.00
C ALA A 358 7.38 -31.25 0.75
N GLU A 359 6.50 -31.09 1.74
CA GLU A 359 5.08 -31.47 1.66
C GLU A 359 4.15 -30.26 1.56
N ASN A 360 4.59 -29.11 2.08
CA ASN A 360 3.80 -27.90 2.21
C ASN A 360 4.44 -26.74 1.43
N ALA A 361 3.67 -26.18 0.49
CA ALA A 361 4.07 -25.00 -0.26
C ALA A 361 3.51 -23.72 0.39
N PRO A 362 4.22 -22.58 0.24
CA PRO A 362 3.71 -21.29 0.65
C PRO A 362 2.48 -20.91 -0.17
N ILE A 363 1.42 -20.45 0.50
CA ILE A 363 0.28 -19.80 -0.16
C ILE A 363 0.80 -18.47 -0.74
N PRO A 364 0.45 -18.11 -2.00
CA PRO A 364 0.79 -16.81 -2.54
C PRO A 364 0.37 -15.69 -1.59
N SER A 365 1.34 -14.89 -1.16
CA SER A 365 1.20 -13.88 -0.11
C SER A 365 0.10 -12.86 -0.41
N LEU A 366 -0.06 -12.48 -1.68
CA LEU A 366 -1.14 -11.61 -2.14
C LEU A 366 -2.53 -12.25 -1.95
N LEU A 367 -2.66 -13.53 -2.30
CA LEU A 367 -3.92 -14.27 -2.13
C LEU A 367 -4.25 -14.43 -0.64
N LEU A 368 -3.27 -14.80 0.18
CA LEU A 368 -3.42 -14.93 1.62
C LEU A 368 -3.89 -13.62 2.27
N THR A 369 -3.23 -12.52 1.93
CA THR A 369 -3.54 -11.17 2.43
C THR A 369 -4.96 -10.76 2.06
N SER A 370 -5.29 -10.84 0.78
CA SER A 370 -6.58 -10.40 0.27
C SER A 370 -7.73 -11.28 0.78
N ALA A 371 -7.52 -12.60 0.87
CA ALA A 371 -8.51 -13.54 1.39
C ALA A 371 -8.87 -13.27 2.85
N VAL A 372 -7.89 -12.94 3.69
CA VAL A 372 -8.10 -12.57 5.10
C VAL A 372 -8.71 -11.18 5.20
N HIS A 373 -8.19 -10.21 4.44
CA HIS A 373 -8.69 -8.83 4.43
C HIS A 373 -10.20 -8.77 4.14
N HIS A 374 -10.63 -9.37 3.04
CA HIS A 374 -12.04 -9.38 2.65
C HIS A 374 -12.93 -10.23 3.56
N HIS A 375 -12.41 -11.31 4.12
CA HIS A 375 -13.11 -12.09 5.15
C HIS A 375 -13.46 -11.23 6.37
N LEU A 376 -12.47 -10.51 6.89
CA LEU A 376 -12.65 -9.62 8.04
C LEU A 376 -13.58 -8.43 7.74
N ILE A 377 -13.62 -7.95 6.49
CA ILE A 377 -14.60 -6.94 6.07
C ILE A 377 -16.02 -7.53 6.13
N ARG A 378 -16.24 -8.73 5.57
CA ARG A 378 -17.55 -9.41 5.59
C ARG A 378 -18.04 -9.68 7.01
N GLU A 379 -17.14 -10.04 7.92
CA GLU A 379 -17.45 -10.23 9.34
C GLU A 379 -17.54 -8.94 10.16
N LYS A 380 -17.23 -7.78 9.58
CA LYS A 380 -17.17 -6.48 10.27
C LYS A 380 -16.17 -6.48 11.45
N THR A 381 -15.06 -7.20 11.28
CA THR A 381 -13.98 -7.34 12.25
C THR A 381 -12.64 -6.77 11.78
N ARG A 382 -12.55 -6.29 10.52
CA ARG A 382 -11.31 -5.72 9.94
C ARG A 382 -10.71 -4.59 10.76
N THR A 383 -11.53 -3.69 11.31
CA THR A 383 -11.09 -2.56 12.14
C THR A 383 -10.54 -3.00 13.51
N LYS A 384 -10.76 -4.25 13.93
CA LYS A 384 -10.27 -4.76 15.22
C LYS A 384 -8.80 -5.21 15.20
N VAL A 385 -8.18 -5.25 14.03
CA VAL A 385 -6.82 -5.80 13.86
C VAL A 385 -5.96 -5.01 12.89
N GLY A 386 -4.65 -5.03 13.10
CA GLY A 386 -3.66 -4.74 12.07
C GLY A 386 -3.22 -6.02 11.35
N LEU A 387 -3.00 -5.96 10.03
CA LEU A 387 -2.45 -7.07 9.24
C LEU A 387 -0.99 -6.80 8.89
N VAL A 388 -0.10 -7.73 9.20
CA VAL A 388 1.32 -7.68 8.82
C VAL A 388 1.62 -8.88 7.94
N VAL A 389 2.32 -8.69 6.84
CA VAL A 389 2.65 -9.76 5.91
C VAL A 389 4.14 -10.08 6.01
N GLU A 390 4.46 -11.30 6.41
CA GLU A 390 5.81 -11.86 6.32
C GLU A 390 5.87 -12.74 5.07
N SER A 391 6.67 -12.34 4.08
CA SER A 391 6.70 -13.06 2.80
C SER A 391 8.07 -13.24 2.17
N GLY A 392 8.31 -14.47 1.71
CA GLY A 392 9.44 -14.84 0.88
C GLY A 392 9.25 -14.52 -0.61
N GLU A 393 8.04 -14.23 -1.09
CA GLU A 393 7.80 -13.87 -2.51
C GLU A 393 8.17 -12.41 -2.82
N VAL A 394 8.13 -11.54 -1.82
CA VAL A 394 8.26 -10.09 -2.01
C VAL A 394 9.70 -9.72 -2.33
N ARG A 395 9.93 -9.20 -3.53
CA ARG A 395 11.25 -8.76 -4.02
C ARG A 395 11.21 -7.50 -4.89
N GLU A 396 10.02 -7.07 -5.31
CA GLU A 396 9.83 -5.88 -6.14
C GLU A 396 8.93 -4.87 -5.45
N VAL A 397 9.08 -3.61 -5.87
CA VAL A 397 8.21 -2.49 -5.43
C VAL A 397 6.74 -2.81 -5.67
N HIS A 398 6.43 -3.44 -6.81
CA HIS A 398 5.07 -3.81 -7.17
C HIS A 398 4.43 -4.78 -6.18
N HIS A 399 5.21 -5.74 -5.65
CA HIS A 399 4.73 -6.74 -4.69
C HIS A 399 4.30 -6.07 -3.39
N VAL A 400 5.13 -5.14 -2.88
CA VAL A 400 4.82 -4.38 -1.66
C VAL A 400 3.58 -3.51 -1.87
N ALA A 401 3.49 -2.81 -3.01
CA ALA A 401 2.35 -1.96 -3.33
C ALA A 401 1.03 -2.75 -3.40
N LEU A 402 1.04 -3.94 -4.01
CA LEU A 402 -0.14 -4.81 -4.05
C LEU A 402 -0.55 -5.28 -2.65
N LEU A 403 0.39 -5.77 -1.83
CA LEU A 403 0.07 -6.23 -0.47
C LEU A 403 -0.58 -5.13 0.37
N ILE A 404 -0.05 -3.89 0.32
CA ILE A 404 -0.65 -2.75 1.01
C ILE A 404 -2.02 -2.41 0.40
N GLY A 405 -2.12 -2.36 -0.93
CA GLY A 405 -3.37 -2.07 -1.63
C GLY A 405 -4.49 -3.07 -1.38
N TYR A 406 -4.18 -4.29 -0.94
CA TYR A 406 -5.13 -5.31 -0.49
C TYR A 406 -5.17 -5.50 1.04
N GLY A 407 -4.65 -4.52 1.80
CA GLY A 407 -4.97 -4.34 3.21
C GLY A 407 -3.88 -4.68 4.22
N ALA A 408 -2.65 -4.95 3.79
CA ALA A 408 -1.51 -5.07 4.70
C ALA A 408 -1.10 -3.69 5.25
N ALA A 409 -0.94 -3.58 6.57
CA ALA A 409 -0.42 -2.38 7.22
C ALA A 409 1.12 -2.32 7.18
N ALA A 410 1.78 -3.47 7.13
CA ALA A 410 3.23 -3.58 6.92
C ALA A 410 3.60 -4.86 6.19
N VAL A 411 4.74 -4.81 5.50
CA VAL A 411 5.30 -5.92 4.73
C VAL A 411 6.74 -6.18 5.17
N ASN A 412 7.04 -7.42 5.52
CA ASN A 412 8.36 -7.92 5.85
C ASN A 412 8.84 -8.85 4.71
N PRO A 413 9.68 -8.36 3.78
CA PRO A 413 10.20 -9.13 2.66
C PRO A 413 11.42 -9.97 3.09
N TYR A 414 11.24 -10.91 4.02
CA TYR A 414 12.34 -11.54 4.73
C TYR A 414 13.38 -12.17 3.81
N LEU A 415 12.95 -12.86 2.75
CA LEU A 415 13.85 -13.59 1.87
C LEU A 415 14.65 -12.65 0.96
N ALA A 416 14.08 -11.52 0.56
CA ALA A 416 14.82 -10.49 -0.17
C ALA A 416 15.91 -9.86 0.70
N MET A 417 15.64 -9.65 1.99
CA MET A 417 16.64 -9.14 2.94
C MET A 417 17.76 -10.17 3.18
N GLU A 418 17.41 -11.42 3.47
CA GLU A 418 18.38 -12.51 3.60
C GLU A 418 19.22 -12.68 2.31
N SER A 419 18.60 -12.47 1.13
CA SER A 419 19.32 -12.48 -0.16
C SER A 419 20.31 -11.32 -0.28
N ALA A 420 19.94 -10.12 0.18
CA ALA A 420 20.83 -8.96 0.17
C ALA A 420 22.02 -9.14 1.12
N GLU A 421 21.79 -9.69 2.30
CA GLU A 421 22.85 -10.06 3.26
C GLU A 421 23.79 -11.11 2.66
N ASP A 422 23.23 -12.17 2.09
CA ASP A 422 24.00 -13.25 1.46
C ASP A 422 24.87 -12.74 0.29
N LEU A 423 24.37 -11.80 -0.52
CA LEU A 423 25.14 -11.16 -1.58
C LEU A 423 26.35 -10.35 -1.07
N VAL A 424 26.25 -9.77 0.14
CA VAL A 424 27.39 -9.10 0.79
C VAL A 424 28.37 -10.14 1.34
N LEU A 425 27.87 -11.15 2.05
CA LEU A 425 28.68 -12.20 2.68
C LEU A 425 29.46 -13.04 1.66
N THR A 426 28.88 -13.27 0.48
CA THR A 426 29.52 -13.97 -0.64
C THR A 426 30.44 -13.08 -1.49
N GLY A 427 30.51 -11.78 -1.19
CA GLY A 427 31.39 -10.82 -1.86
C GLY A 427 30.91 -10.32 -3.23
N VAL A 428 29.65 -10.56 -3.60
CA VAL A 428 29.04 -10.00 -4.82
C VAL A 428 28.83 -8.49 -4.67
N ILE A 429 28.30 -8.08 -3.51
CA ILE A 429 28.22 -6.68 -3.11
C ILE A 429 29.42 -6.36 -2.23
N THR A 430 30.19 -5.35 -2.62
CA THR A 430 31.37 -4.90 -1.88
C THR A 430 31.23 -3.43 -1.46
N GLY A 431 31.93 -3.05 -0.38
CA GLY A 431 32.00 -1.67 0.10
C GLY A 431 30.87 -1.22 1.03
N ILE A 432 29.93 -2.11 1.39
CA ILE A 432 28.89 -1.87 2.41
C ILE A 432 28.73 -3.09 3.32
N THR A 433 28.19 -2.90 4.52
CA THR A 433 27.89 -4.00 5.46
C THR A 433 26.54 -4.66 5.14
N PRO A 434 26.27 -5.90 5.61
CA PRO A 434 24.98 -6.56 5.44
C PRO A 434 23.80 -5.71 5.95
N GLU A 435 23.95 -5.09 7.12
CA GLU A 435 22.90 -4.25 7.72
C GLU A 435 22.61 -3.01 6.86
N LYS A 436 23.65 -2.45 6.22
CA LYS A 436 23.48 -1.34 5.29
C LYS A 436 22.79 -1.79 4.00
N ALA A 437 23.07 -2.99 3.51
CA ALA A 437 22.41 -3.57 2.35
C ALA A 437 20.92 -3.78 2.59
N VAL A 438 20.53 -4.33 3.76
CA VAL A 438 19.12 -4.46 4.17
C VAL A 438 18.44 -3.11 4.27
N LYS A 439 19.04 -2.13 4.96
CA LYS A 439 18.49 -0.77 5.07
C LYS A 439 18.27 -0.11 3.71
N ASN A 440 19.21 -0.31 2.78
CA ASN A 440 19.08 0.20 1.42
C ASN A 440 17.94 -0.50 0.66
N LEU A 441 17.84 -1.83 0.75
CA LEU A 441 16.75 -2.59 0.13
C LEU A 441 15.37 -2.10 0.63
N ILE A 442 15.20 -1.98 1.95
CA ILE A 442 13.98 -1.48 2.58
C ILE A 442 13.65 -0.08 2.06
N LYS A 443 14.62 0.84 2.12
CA LYS A 443 14.46 2.21 1.62
C LYS A 443 14.02 2.23 0.15
N SER A 444 14.63 1.39 -0.68
CA SER A 444 14.31 1.28 -2.10
C SER A 444 12.87 0.83 -2.32
N LEU A 445 12.46 -0.24 -1.64
CA LEU A 445 11.11 -0.79 -1.75
C LEU A 445 10.04 0.23 -1.33
N GLY A 446 10.18 0.88 -0.17
CA GLY A 446 9.16 1.83 0.28
C GLY A 446 9.18 3.18 -0.44
N LYS A 447 10.34 3.72 -0.87
CA LYS A 447 10.34 4.88 -1.78
C LYS A 447 9.73 4.54 -3.14
N GLY A 448 9.90 3.30 -3.60
CA GLY A 448 9.20 2.79 -4.77
C GLY A 448 7.69 2.78 -4.59
N VAL A 449 7.19 2.37 -3.41
CA VAL A 449 5.74 2.42 -3.10
C VAL A 449 5.21 3.85 -3.17
N LEU A 450 5.95 4.82 -2.62
CA LEU A 450 5.56 6.23 -2.71
C LEU A 450 5.41 6.68 -4.17
N LYS A 451 6.34 6.27 -5.05
CA LYS A 451 6.25 6.52 -6.50
C LYS A 451 5.01 5.86 -7.11
N VAL A 452 4.64 4.65 -6.70
CA VAL A 452 3.44 3.97 -7.20
C VAL A 452 2.18 4.72 -6.79
N MET A 453 2.07 5.11 -5.51
CA MET A 453 0.95 5.91 -4.99
C MET A 453 0.80 7.25 -5.72
N SER A 454 1.93 7.91 -5.97
CA SER A 454 1.96 9.23 -6.59
C SER A 454 1.45 9.22 -8.05
N LYS A 455 1.49 8.06 -8.74
CA LYS A 455 0.87 7.89 -10.07
C LYS A 455 -0.64 8.12 -10.07
N MET A 456 -1.31 7.89 -8.93
CA MET A 456 -2.73 8.18 -8.75
C MET A 456 -2.96 9.50 -7.99
N GLY A 457 -1.90 10.24 -7.67
CA GLY A 457 -1.99 11.45 -6.85
C GLY A 457 -2.32 11.19 -5.37
N ILE A 458 -2.07 9.96 -4.88
CA ILE A 458 -2.28 9.60 -3.47
C ILE A 458 -1.02 9.98 -2.68
N SER A 459 -1.19 10.75 -1.61
CA SER A 459 -0.11 11.30 -0.78
C SER A 459 0.20 10.47 0.46
N THR A 460 -0.75 9.71 1.02
CA THR A 460 -0.54 8.94 2.26
C THR A 460 -0.75 7.46 2.11
N ILE A 461 0.07 6.67 2.79
CA ILE A 461 -0.03 5.21 2.75
C ILE A 461 -1.27 4.70 3.47
N ALA A 462 -1.77 5.43 4.46
CA ALA A 462 -3.03 5.14 5.14
C ALA A 462 -4.19 5.09 4.13
N SER A 463 -4.32 6.13 3.29
CA SER A 463 -5.35 6.18 2.23
C SER A 463 -5.13 5.15 1.12
N TYR A 464 -3.87 4.73 0.88
CA TYR A 464 -3.55 3.71 -0.12
C TYR A 464 -3.88 2.28 0.35
N THR A 465 -3.88 2.05 1.67
CA THR A 465 -4.10 0.73 2.25
C THR A 465 -5.53 0.26 2.00
N GLY A 466 -5.68 -0.85 1.29
CA GLY A 466 -7.01 -1.38 0.92
C GLY A 466 -7.71 -0.65 -0.24
N ALA A 467 -7.07 0.35 -0.87
CA ALA A 467 -7.69 1.14 -1.95
C ALA A 467 -7.80 0.40 -3.30
N GLN A 468 -7.13 -0.76 -3.45
CA GLN A 468 -7.17 -1.61 -4.66
C GLN A 468 -6.95 -0.85 -5.98
N VAL A 469 -5.90 -0.04 -6.04
CA VAL A 469 -5.58 0.82 -7.21
C VAL A 469 -4.94 0.03 -8.37
N PHE A 470 -5.54 -1.11 -8.72
CA PHE A 470 -5.02 -2.11 -9.65
C PHE A 470 -6.11 -2.66 -10.57
N GLU A 471 -5.70 -3.16 -11.74
CA GLU A 471 -6.54 -3.95 -12.63
C GLU A 471 -5.99 -5.37 -12.77
N ALA A 472 -6.85 -6.37 -12.64
CA ALA A 472 -6.48 -7.78 -12.80
C ALA A 472 -6.64 -8.21 -14.26
N ILE A 473 -5.55 -8.67 -14.88
CA ILE A 473 -5.51 -9.12 -16.26
C ILE A 473 -5.28 -10.63 -16.27
N GLY A 474 -6.25 -11.37 -16.79
CA GLY A 474 -6.13 -12.82 -16.96
C GLY A 474 -6.49 -13.65 -15.73
N LEU A 475 -7.17 -13.07 -14.73
CA LEU A 475 -7.76 -13.80 -13.61
C LEU A 475 -9.25 -14.06 -13.85
N SER A 476 -9.75 -15.23 -13.44
CA SER A 476 -11.17 -15.57 -13.52
C SER A 476 -12.02 -14.67 -12.63
N GLN A 477 -13.22 -14.30 -13.11
CA GLN A 477 -14.14 -13.47 -12.34
C GLN A 477 -14.55 -14.12 -11.02
N SER A 478 -14.66 -15.45 -10.96
CA SER A 478 -14.96 -16.18 -9.72
C SER A 478 -13.87 -16.02 -8.67
N LEU A 479 -12.59 -16.05 -9.07
CA LEU A 479 -11.47 -15.82 -8.16
C LEU A 479 -11.48 -14.38 -7.64
N VAL A 480 -11.68 -13.40 -8.53
CA VAL A 480 -11.74 -11.98 -8.17
C VAL A 480 -12.91 -11.69 -7.23
N ASN A 481 -14.10 -12.21 -7.52
CA ASN A 481 -15.29 -12.01 -6.70
C ASN A 481 -15.17 -12.63 -5.30
N GLU A 482 -14.33 -13.65 -5.12
CA GLU A 482 -14.14 -14.32 -3.83
C GLU A 482 -13.01 -13.68 -3.00
N TYR A 483 -11.88 -13.41 -3.66
CA TYR A 483 -10.63 -13.04 -2.99
C TYR A 483 -10.14 -11.61 -3.26
N PHE A 484 -10.63 -10.91 -4.28
CA PHE A 484 -10.18 -9.56 -4.67
C PHE A 484 -11.39 -8.66 -4.98
N VAL A 485 -12.37 -8.66 -4.08
CA VAL A 485 -13.67 -8.04 -4.29
C VAL A 485 -13.51 -6.55 -4.57
N GLY A 486 -14.09 -6.07 -5.66
CA GLY A 486 -13.99 -4.67 -6.11
C GLY A 486 -12.96 -4.45 -7.22
N THR A 487 -12.04 -5.39 -7.44
CA THR A 487 -11.04 -5.27 -8.50
C THR A 487 -11.65 -5.56 -9.88
N THR A 488 -11.30 -4.72 -10.86
CA THR A 488 -11.74 -4.93 -12.24
C THR A 488 -10.96 -6.08 -12.88
N SER A 489 -11.67 -7.03 -13.51
CA SER A 489 -11.07 -8.03 -14.39
C SER A 489 -11.93 -8.28 -15.62
N ARG A 490 -11.50 -7.77 -16.77
CA ARG A 490 -12.34 -7.74 -17.98
C ARG A 490 -12.28 -9.00 -18.83
N LEU A 491 -11.13 -9.69 -18.82
CA LEU A 491 -10.85 -10.79 -19.75
C LEU A 491 -11.19 -12.17 -19.18
N GLY A 492 -11.36 -12.30 -17.85
CA GLY A 492 -11.38 -13.61 -17.21
C GLY A 492 -10.03 -14.33 -17.36
N GLY A 493 -9.95 -15.59 -16.91
CA GLY A 493 -8.77 -16.42 -17.15
C GLY A 493 -8.49 -17.41 -16.02
N VAL A 494 -7.28 -17.35 -15.49
CA VAL A 494 -6.67 -18.22 -14.48
C VAL A 494 -7.55 -18.32 -13.23
N ASN A 495 -7.75 -19.55 -12.75
CA ASN A 495 -8.50 -19.85 -11.52
C ASN A 495 -7.54 -20.30 -10.41
N LEU A 496 -8.09 -20.60 -9.24
CA LEU A 496 -7.32 -21.01 -8.07
C LEU A 496 -6.48 -22.28 -8.30
N GLU A 497 -6.98 -23.21 -9.12
CA GLU A 497 -6.28 -24.44 -9.47
C GLU A 497 -4.98 -24.15 -10.23
N VAL A 498 -5.02 -23.26 -11.22
CA VAL A 498 -3.82 -22.88 -11.98
C VAL A 498 -2.83 -22.13 -11.07
N ILE A 499 -3.28 -21.23 -10.20
CA ILE A 499 -2.41 -20.54 -9.23
C ILE A 499 -1.69 -21.56 -8.32
N ALA A 500 -2.41 -22.58 -7.85
CA ALA A 500 -1.83 -23.65 -7.06
C ALA A 500 -0.80 -24.45 -7.87
N GLN A 501 -1.10 -24.80 -9.13
CA GLN A 501 -0.19 -25.51 -10.02
C GLN A 501 1.10 -24.71 -10.28
N GLU A 502 1.01 -23.41 -10.54
CA GLU A 502 2.18 -22.55 -10.72
C GLU A 502 3.05 -22.49 -9.45
N THR A 503 2.40 -22.43 -8.29
CA THR A 503 3.06 -22.41 -6.99
C THR A 503 3.77 -23.74 -6.70
N ILE A 504 3.09 -24.86 -6.95
CA ILE A 504 3.65 -26.21 -6.83
C ILE A 504 4.80 -26.42 -7.81
N ALA A 505 4.69 -25.92 -9.05
CA ALA A 505 5.74 -26.01 -10.06
C ALA A 505 7.03 -25.32 -9.59
N ARG A 506 6.94 -24.10 -9.01
CA ARG A 506 8.08 -23.42 -8.39
C ARG A 506 8.61 -24.18 -7.18
N HIS A 507 7.72 -24.64 -6.32
CA HIS A 507 8.09 -25.42 -5.13
C HIS A 507 8.89 -26.69 -5.49
N HIS A 508 8.49 -27.43 -6.53
CA HIS A 508 9.19 -28.61 -7.02
C HIS A 508 10.59 -28.32 -7.56
N ILE A 509 10.89 -27.07 -7.94
CA ILE A 509 12.28 -26.68 -8.27
C ILE A 509 13.15 -26.82 -7.03
N ALA A 510 12.66 -26.47 -5.82
CA ALA A 510 13.38 -26.66 -4.56
C ALA A 510 13.25 -28.09 -4.00
N TYR A 511 12.07 -28.69 -4.12
CA TYR A 511 11.73 -30.01 -3.56
C TYR A 511 11.24 -30.98 -4.66
N PRO A 512 12.16 -31.56 -5.46
CA PRO A 512 11.77 -32.42 -6.57
C PRO A 512 11.15 -33.74 -6.08
N PRO A 513 10.09 -34.24 -6.76
CA PRO A 513 9.52 -35.56 -6.46
C PRO A 513 10.57 -36.66 -6.58
N GLY A 514 10.72 -37.49 -5.53
CA GLY A 514 11.68 -38.60 -5.50
C GLY A 514 12.97 -38.35 -4.69
N GLY A 515 13.12 -37.18 -4.06
CA GLY A 515 14.26 -36.86 -3.19
C GLY A 515 15.49 -36.33 -3.94
N GLU A 516 16.39 -35.65 -3.23
CA GLU A 516 17.55 -34.98 -3.83
C GLU A 516 18.59 -35.94 -4.42
N VAL A 517 19.22 -35.53 -5.53
CA VAL A 517 20.63 -35.86 -5.82
C VAL A 517 21.48 -34.70 -5.28
N PRO A 518 22.41 -34.93 -4.33
CA PRO A 518 23.24 -33.86 -3.77
C PRO A 518 24.18 -33.23 -4.80
N GLY A 519 24.12 -31.91 -4.97
CA GLY A 519 25.04 -31.15 -5.82
C GLY A 519 24.44 -29.84 -6.35
N THR A 520 24.85 -28.71 -5.75
CA THR A 520 24.82 -27.30 -6.21
C THR A 520 24.04 -26.98 -7.50
N LYS A 521 22.70 -27.09 -7.47
CA LYS A 521 21.88 -26.44 -8.50
C LYS A 521 21.78 -24.95 -8.19
N ARG A 522 22.36 -24.14 -9.07
CA ARG A 522 22.22 -22.68 -9.10
C ARG A 522 20.75 -22.29 -9.27
N LEU A 523 20.43 -21.03 -9.02
CA LEU A 523 19.14 -20.49 -9.40
C LEU A 523 18.94 -20.59 -10.92
N PRO A 524 17.70 -20.70 -11.41
CA PRO A 524 17.41 -20.53 -12.83
C PRO A 524 17.96 -19.19 -13.32
N SER A 525 18.43 -19.13 -14.57
CA SER A 525 19.05 -17.93 -15.14
C SER A 525 18.08 -16.74 -15.26
N GLY A 526 16.77 -16.97 -15.21
CA GLY A 526 15.74 -16.00 -15.56
C GLY A 526 15.58 -15.88 -17.07
N GLY A 527 15.20 -14.70 -17.52
CA GLY A 527 14.88 -14.39 -18.91
C GLY A 527 13.54 -13.67 -19.06
N GLU A 528 13.19 -12.84 -18.09
CA GLU A 528 11.98 -12.01 -18.08
C GLU A 528 12.31 -10.57 -18.46
N TYR A 529 13.39 -10.02 -17.89
CA TYR A 529 13.82 -8.65 -18.16
C TYR A 529 14.75 -8.56 -19.37
N GLN A 530 15.51 -9.63 -19.64
CA GLN A 530 16.42 -9.73 -20.77
C GLN A 530 16.26 -11.07 -21.45
N TRP A 531 16.22 -11.06 -22.79
CA TRP A 531 16.16 -12.29 -23.56
C TRP A 531 17.29 -13.28 -23.17
N ARG A 532 16.87 -14.53 -22.95
CA ARG A 532 17.73 -15.70 -22.75
C ARG A 532 17.18 -16.83 -23.60
N ARG A 533 18.07 -17.70 -24.09
CA ARG A 533 17.70 -18.86 -24.91
C ARG A 533 16.73 -19.81 -24.18
N ASP A 534 16.94 -20.01 -22.89
CA ASP A 534 16.07 -20.83 -22.03
C ASP A 534 15.06 -19.97 -21.23
N GLY A 535 14.93 -18.69 -21.61
CA GLY A 535 14.11 -17.65 -20.96
C GLY A 535 12.64 -17.68 -21.36
N GLU A 536 11.91 -16.65 -20.97
CA GLU A 536 10.59 -16.38 -21.53
C GLU A 536 10.76 -16.04 -23.03
N PRO A 537 9.80 -16.37 -23.92
CA PRO A 537 9.83 -15.80 -25.27
C PRO A 537 9.76 -14.28 -25.21
N HIS A 538 10.57 -13.62 -26.04
CA HIS A 538 10.51 -12.18 -26.28
C HIS A 538 10.16 -11.94 -27.74
N LEU A 539 9.29 -10.95 -28.02
CA LEU A 539 8.99 -10.53 -29.39
C LEU A 539 10.27 -10.11 -30.15
N PHE A 540 11.19 -9.46 -29.45
CA PHE A 540 12.48 -9.03 -29.99
C PHE A 540 13.62 -9.94 -29.50
N ASP A 541 13.86 -11.03 -30.24
CA ASP A 541 15.01 -11.90 -30.07
C ASP A 541 16.15 -11.57 -31.07
N PRO A 542 17.38 -12.07 -30.88
CA PRO A 542 18.49 -11.78 -31.79
C PRO A 542 18.22 -12.15 -33.26
N GLU A 543 17.41 -13.17 -33.52
CA GLU A 543 17.06 -13.60 -34.88
C GLU A 543 16.03 -12.65 -35.50
N THR A 544 14.99 -12.23 -34.77
CA THR A 544 14.00 -11.26 -35.27
C THR A 544 14.66 -9.91 -35.55
N VAL A 545 15.52 -9.43 -34.66
CA VAL A 545 16.27 -8.18 -34.84
C VAL A 545 17.21 -8.27 -36.04
N PHE A 546 17.97 -9.36 -36.16
CA PHE A 546 18.88 -9.56 -37.29
C PHE A 546 18.12 -9.63 -38.63
N ALA A 547 17.03 -10.40 -38.68
CA ALA A 547 16.23 -10.57 -39.88
C ALA A 547 15.63 -9.22 -40.35
N LEU A 548 15.11 -8.40 -39.43
CA LEU A 548 14.57 -7.08 -39.75
C LEU A 548 15.66 -6.12 -40.25
N GLN A 549 16.81 -6.05 -39.57
CA GLN A 549 17.93 -5.20 -39.99
C GLN A 549 18.49 -5.63 -41.35
N HIS A 550 18.60 -6.93 -41.61
CA HIS A 550 19.10 -7.45 -42.86
C HIS A 550 18.12 -7.21 -44.01
N ALA A 551 16.82 -7.47 -43.79
CA ALA A 551 15.78 -7.23 -44.79
C ALA A 551 15.72 -5.76 -45.21
N THR A 552 15.79 -4.82 -44.26
CA THR A 552 15.74 -3.37 -44.52
C THR A 552 17.00 -2.84 -45.20
N ARG A 553 18.19 -3.25 -44.75
CA ARG A 553 19.47 -2.84 -45.37
C ARG A 553 19.63 -3.39 -46.79
N SER A 554 19.29 -4.66 -47.00
CA SER A 554 19.43 -5.32 -48.30
C SER A 554 18.21 -5.13 -49.21
N LYS A 555 17.14 -4.48 -48.73
CA LYS A 555 15.86 -4.28 -49.43
C LYS A 555 15.28 -5.59 -49.99
N ARG A 556 15.38 -6.66 -49.20
CA ARG A 556 15.04 -8.04 -49.59
C ARG A 556 13.73 -8.47 -48.91
N TYR A 557 12.66 -8.57 -49.71
CA TYR A 557 11.33 -8.92 -49.20
C TYR A 557 11.25 -10.36 -48.68
N ASP A 558 11.95 -11.31 -49.28
CA ASP A 558 12.04 -12.71 -48.81
C ASP A 558 12.60 -12.82 -47.39
N ILE A 559 13.50 -11.93 -47.00
CA ILE A 559 14.07 -11.88 -45.64
C ILE A 559 13.09 -11.21 -44.69
N PHE A 560 12.34 -10.20 -45.16
CA PHE A 560 11.23 -9.62 -44.40
C PHE A 560 10.12 -10.64 -44.12
N GLN A 561 9.84 -11.54 -45.07
CA GLN A 561 8.92 -12.66 -44.87
C GLN A 561 9.41 -13.65 -43.79
N ARG A 562 10.73 -13.87 -43.67
CA ARG A 562 11.29 -14.67 -42.58
C ARG A 562 11.14 -13.98 -41.23
N TYR A 563 11.37 -12.66 -41.18
CA TYR A 563 11.15 -11.85 -39.98
C TYR A 563 9.69 -11.93 -39.52
N THR A 564 8.74 -11.61 -40.40
CA THR A 564 7.31 -11.62 -40.08
C THR A 564 6.85 -13.01 -39.66
N LYS A 565 7.25 -14.06 -40.38
CA LYS A 565 6.95 -15.44 -39.98
C LYS A 565 7.46 -15.78 -38.57
N ARG A 566 8.68 -15.37 -38.21
CA ARG A 566 9.25 -15.61 -36.88
C ARG A 566 8.55 -14.82 -35.76
N VAL A 567 7.92 -13.68 -36.10
CA VAL A 567 7.12 -12.88 -35.16
C VAL A 567 5.71 -13.46 -35.01
N ASP A 568 5.15 -14.04 -36.07
CA ASP A 568 3.82 -14.65 -36.09
C ASP A 568 3.79 -16.06 -35.44
N ASP A 569 4.89 -16.82 -35.54
CA ASP A 569 5.11 -18.15 -34.93
C ASP A 569 5.55 -18.03 -33.46
#